data_AF-A0A0Q4PLU9-F1
#
_entry.id   AF-A0A0Q4PLU9-F1
#
_cell.length_a   1.000
_cell.length_b   1.000
_cell.length_c   1.000
_cell.angle_alpha   90.00
_cell.angle_beta   90.00
_cell.angle_gamma   90.00
#
_symmetry.space_group_name_H-M   'P 1'
#
loop_
_entity.id
_entity.type
_entity.pdbx_description
1 polymer ?
#
loop_
_entity_poly.entity_id
_entity_poly.type
_entity_poly.pdbx_seq_one_letter_code
_entity_poly.pdbx_strand_id
1 'polypeptide(L)'
;MAASPYERDVIAPVAIYHRVEFGDPDPNLPGQFGYFYNYIDYDFTLGGRTLSARHYLDEPQRALLLGTPVEDELTLLVLQFLLMRYDTLEWLGRDGYLKVPKPVMNAVRERLDIHLARSG
;
A
#
# COMPACT_ATOMS: atom_id res chain seq x y z
N MET A 1 13.65 -24.23 3.29
CA MET A 1 13.26 -22.80 3.28
C MET A 1 11.75 -22.78 3.22
N ALA A 2 11.09 -22.09 4.15
CA ALA A 2 9.63 -21.94 4.07
C ALA A 2 9.29 -21.12 2.82
N ALA A 3 8.28 -21.56 2.08
CA ALA A 3 7.74 -20.81 0.96
C ALA A 3 7.32 -19.41 1.44
N SER A 4 7.69 -18.37 0.70
CA SER A 4 7.25 -17.01 1.03
C SER A 4 5.72 -16.97 0.95
N PRO A 5 5.01 -16.31 1.90
CA PRO A 5 3.54 -16.19 1.81
C PRO A 5 3.08 -15.43 0.55
N TYR A 6 4.02 -14.84 -0.20
CA TYR A 6 3.79 -14.06 -1.40
C TYR A 6 4.12 -14.80 -2.72
N GLU A 7 4.40 -16.10 -2.70
CA GLU A 7 4.74 -16.87 -3.92
C GLU A 7 3.63 -16.91 -4.97
N ARG A 8 2.39 -16.60 -4.58
CA ARG A 8 1.23 -16.51 -5.49
C ARG A 8 0.94 -15.09 -5.96
N ASP A 9 1.64 -14.09 -5.43
CA ASP A 9 1.42 -12.70 -5.81
C ASP A 9 2.14 -12.34 -7.11
N VAL A 10 1.60 -11.33 -7.79
CA VAL A 10 2.23 -10.75 -8.97
C VAL A 10 3.54 -10.02 -8.67
N ILE A 11 3.75 -9.64 -7.41
CA ILE A 11 4.99 -9.07 -6.88
C ILE A 11 5.07 -9.36 -5.37
N ALA A 12 6.25 -9.67 -4.86
CA ALA A 12 6.51 -9.78 -3.43
C ALA A 12 7.20 -8.51 -2.91
N PRO A 13 6.84 -8.01 -1.72
CA PRO A 13 7.59 -6.92 -1.09
C PRO A 13 9.02 -7.38 -0.78
N VAL A 14 9.99 -6.50 -1.01
CA VAL A 14 11.40 -6.74 -0.67
C VAL A 14 11.67 -6.47 0.81
N ALA A 15 10.82 -5.68 1.47
CA ALA A 15 10.83 -5.46 2.90
C ALA A 15 9.43 -5.15 3.43
N ILE A 16 9.20 -5.53 4.69
CA ILE A 16 7.96 -5.27 5.43
C ILE A 16 8.35 -4.75 6.81
N TYR A 17 7.79 -3.63 7.21
CA TYR A 17 8.06 -3.01 8.50
C TYR A 17 6.76 -2.79 9.25
N HIS A 18 6.70 -3.26 10.49
CA HIS A 18 5.68 -2.83 11.44
C HIS A 18 6.23 -1.64 12.22
N ARG A 19 5.57 -0.48 12.13
CA ARG A 19 6.03 0.77 12.75
C ARG A 19 4.91 1.44 13.54
N VAL A 20 5.34 2.23 14.52
CA VAL A 20 4.48 3.08 15.32
C VAL A 20 5.04 4.50 15.24
N GLU A 21 4.18 5.47 14.97
CA GLU A 21 4.50 6.89 14.90
C GLU A 21 3.61 7.66 15.86
N PHE A 22 4.20 8.60 16.59
CA PHE A 22 3.48 9.44 17.54
C PHE A 22 3.94 10.88 17.41
N GLY A 23 2.99 11.80 17.54
CA GLY A 23 3.25 13.23 17.50
C GLY A 23 3.85 13.76 18.80
N ASP A 24 4.01 15.08 18.87
CA ASP A 24 4.34 15.77 20.11
C ASP A 24 3.25 15.55 21.19
N PRO A 25 3.59 15.66 22.48
CA PRO A 25 2.59 15.67 23.55
C PRO A 25 1.53 16.74 23.31
N ASP A 26 0.25 16.38 23.45
CA ASP A 26 -0.86 17.31 23.26
C ASP A 26 -0.86 18.35 24.40
N PRO A 27 -0.70 19.66 24.10
CA PRO A 27 -0.68 20.69 25.13
C PRO A 27 -2.02 20.85 25.86
N ASN A 28 -3.11 20.36 25.28
CA ASN A 28 -4.45 20.43 25.85
C ASN A 28 -4.86 19.13 26.58
N LEU A 29 -4.14 18.02 26.37
CA LEU A 29 -4.45 16.71 26.96
C LEU A 29 -3.19 16.09 27.61
N PRO A 30 -2.92 16.40 28.89
CA PRO A 30 -1.75 15.89 29.60
C PRO A 30 -1.65 14.36 29.54
N GLY A 31 -0.53 13.84 29.06
CA GLY A 31 -0.26 12.41 28.94
C GLY A 31 -0.73 11.76 27.64
N GLN A 32 -1.24 12.54 26.68
CA GLN A 32 -1.59 12.06 25.34
C GLN A 32 -0.67 12.67 24.29
N PHE A 33 -0.49 11.96 23.18
CA PHE A 33 0.19 12.48 21.98
C PHE A 33 -0.84 13.12 21.05
N GLY A 34 -0.44 14.18 20.32
CA GLY A 34 -1.30 14.84 19.34
C GLY A 34 -1.73 13.93 18.19
N TYR A 35 -0.98 12.86 17.93
CA TYR A 35 -1.42 11.73 17.11
C TYR A 35 -0.69 10.44 17.49
N PHE A 36 -1.28 9.30 17.15
CA PHE A 36 -0.69 7.98 17.27
C PHE A 36 -1.12 7.14 16.06
N TYR A 37 -0.16 6.63 15.30
CA TYR A 37 -0.38 5.78 14.15
C TYR A 37 0.35 4.46 14.32
N ASN A 38 -0.34 3.37 14.03
CA ASN A 38 0.21 2.02 14.00
C ASN A 38 0.02 1.48 12.57
N TYR A 39 1.10 1.14 11.88
CA TYR A 39 1.04 0.79 10.46
C TYR A 39 2.07 -0.23 10.01
N ILE A 40 1.76 -0.87 8.89
CA ILE A 40 2.65 -1.74 8.13
C ILE A 40 3.08 -1.00 6.87
N ASP A 41 4.38 -0.85 6.68
CA ASP A 41 4.98 -0.37 5.43
C ASP A 41 5.52 -1.56 4.62
N TYR A 42 5.27 -1.52 3.31
CA TYR A 42 5.75 -2.48 2.32
C TYR A 42 6.65 -1.75 1.33
N ASP A 43 7.84 -2.27 1.07
CA ASP A 43 8.71 -1.78 0.00
C ASP A 43 8.74 -2.78 -1.15
N PHE A 44 8.67 -2.28 -2.38
CA PHE A 44 8.73 -3.06 -3.61
C PHE A 44 9.79 -2.49 -4.52
N THR A 45 10.52 -3.35 -5.23
CA THR A 45 11.55 -2.91 -6.17
C THR A 45 11.46 -3.68 -7.49
N LEU A 46 11.53 -2.96 -8.61
CA LEU A 46 11.60 -3.52 -9.96
C LEU A 46 12.43 -2.60 -10.85
N GLY A 47 13.39 -3.15 -11.59
CA GLY A 47 14.20 -2.37 -12.53
C GLY A 47 14.98 -1.20 -11.88
N GLY A 48 15.37 -1.33 -10.61
CA GLY A 48 16.08 -0.29 -9.86
C GLY A 48 15.21 0.85 -9.32
N ARG A 49 13.89 0.83 -9.57
CA ARG A 49 12.93 1.75 -8.93
C ARG A 49 12.31 1.10 -7.71
N THR A 50 12.12 1.87 -6.65
CA THR A 50 11.46 1.45 -5.42
C THR A 50 10.17 2.23 -5.21
N LEU A 51 9.10 1.54 -4.81
CA LEU A 51 7.86 2.13 -4.33
C LEU A 51 7.54 1.57 -2.95
N SER A 52 6.95 2.43 -2.11
CA SER A 52 6.48 2.04 -0.79
C SER A 52 4.96 2.13 -0.72
N ALA A 53 4.35 1.28 0.08
CA ALA A 53 2.94 1.32 0.40
C ALA A 53 2.73 1.19 1.91
N ARG A 54 1.64 1.77 2.42
CA ARG A 54 1.31 1.80 3.85
C ARG A 54 -0.09 1.26 4.09
N HIS A 55 -0.21 0.48 5.15
CA HIS A 55 -1.48 0.03 5.69
C HIS A 55 -1.59 0.42 7.17
N TYR A 56 -2.57 1.25 7.52
CA TYR A 56 -2.83 1.62 8.92
C TYR A 56 -3.71 0.55 9.59
N LEU A 57 -3.31 0.10 10.78
CA LEU A 57 -3.96 -1.02 11.50
C LEU A 57 -5.33 -0.68 12.08
N ASP A 58 -5.64 0.61 12.26
CA ASP A 58 -6.95 1.13 12.65
C ASP A 58 -7.91 1.28 11.46
N GLU A 59 -7.40 1.24 10.23
CA GLU A 59 -8.18 1.26 8.99
C GLU A 59 -7.96 -0.04 8.18
N PRO A 60 -8.46 -1.20 8.66
CA PRO A 60 -8.10 -2.54 8.17
C PRO A 60 -8.35 -2.75 6.66
N GLN A 61 -9.29 -2.00 6.07
CA GLN A 61 -9.72 -2.15 4.68
C GLN A 61 -8.99 -1.21 3.70
N ARG A 62 -8.06 -0.40 4.18
CA ARG A 62 -7.45 0.68 3.41
C ARG A 62 -5.94 0.50 3.31
N ALA A 63 -5.41 0.76 2.11
CA ALA A 63 -3.98 0.87 1.87
C ALA A 63 -3.65 2.08 1.00
N LEU A 64 -2.43 2.57 1.17
CA LEU A 64 -1.91 3.78 0.56
C LEU A 64 -0.68 3.47 -0.27
N LEU A 65 -0.63 3.96 -1.50
CA LEU A 65 0.64 4.10 -2.22
C LEU A 65 1.36 5.37 -1.72
N LEU A 66 2.60 5.24 -1.28
CA LEU A 66 3.43 6.35 -0.83
C LEU A 66 4.15 6.99 -2.04
N GLY A 67 3.37 7.62 -2.91
CA GLY A 67 3.86 8.30 -4.10
C GLY A 67 2.78 8.44 -5.17
N THR A 68 3.05 9.26 -6.18
CA THR A 68 2.11 9.48 -7.29
C THR A 68 1.93 8.21 -8.10
N PRO A 69 0.70 7.68 -8.23
CA PRO A 69 0.43 6.55 -9.09
C PRO A 69 0.56 6.99 -10.55
N VAL A 70 1.49 6.35 -11.27
CA VAL A 70 1.65 6.51 -12.72
C VAL A 70 1.44 5.15 -13.38
N GLU A 71 1.06 5.15 -14.66
CA GLU A 71 0.74 3.92 -15.39
C GLU A 71 2.00 3.23 -15.90
N ASP A 72 2.79 2.69 -14.97
CA ASP A 72 3.98 1.89 -15.25
C ASP A 72 3.90 0.52 -14.56
N GLU A 73 4.74 -0.42 -15.01
CA GLU A 73 4.71 -1.81 -14.55
C GLU A 73 4.81 -1.95 -13.02
N LEU A 74 5.74 -1.26 -12.36
CA LEU A 74 5.92 -1.40 -10.91
C LEU A 74 4.70 -0.86 -10.16
N THR A 75 4.20 0.32 -10.55
CA THR A 75 3.00 0.89 -9.90
C THR A 75 1.79 -0.03 -10.08
N LEU A 76 1.57 -0.58 -11.28
CA LEU A 76 0.43 -1.47 -11.53
C LEU A 76 0.54 -2.77 -10.73
N LEU A 77 1.72 -3.38 -10.65
CA LEU A 77 1.95 -4.59 -9.86
C LEU A 77 1.75 -4.35 -8.36
N VAL A 78 2.25 -3.23 -7.83
CA VAL A 78 2.07 -2.85 -6.41
C VAL A 78 0.60 -2.61 -6.11
N LEU A 79 -0.10 -1.84 -6.92
CA LEU A 79 -1.53 -1.59 -6.72
C LEU A 79 -2.36 -2.88 -6.85
N GLN A 80 -1.98 -3.80 -7.74
CA GLN A 80 -2.62 -5.11 -7.83
C GLN A 80 -2.39 -5.94 -6.55
N PHE A 81 -1.15 -5.99 -6.05
CA PHE A 81 -0.83 -6.65 -4.78
C PHE A 81 -1.68 -6.13 -3.61
N LEU A 82 -1.86 -4.80 -3.55
CA LEU A 82 -2.68 -4.16 -2.52
C LEU A 82 -4.18 -4.46 -2.75
N LEU A 83 -4.67 -4.39 -3.98
CA LEU A 83 -6.09 -4.62 -4.30
C LEU A 83 -6.55 -6.05 -3.98
N MET A 84 -5.63 -7.01 -3.99
CA MET A 84 -5.91 -8.39 -3.56
C MET A 84 -6.17 -8.52 -2.05
N ARG A 85 -5.84 -7.49 -1.26
CA ARG A 85 -5.83 -7.53 0.22
C ARG A 85 -6.69 -6.46 0.87
N TYR A 86 -6.93 -5.35 0.16
CA TYR A 86 -7.60 -4.17 0.70
C TYR A 86 -8.70 -3.69 -0.26
N ASP A 87 -9.84 -3.31 0.31
CA ASP A 87 -10.99 -2.84 -0.46
C ASP A 87 -10.79 -1.42 -1.04
N THR A 88 -10.04 -0.59 -0.31
CA THR A 88 -9.84 0.83 -0.64
C THR A 88 -8.37 1.14 -0.87
N LEU A 89 -8.06 1.60 -2.09
CA LEU A 89 -6.73 2.07 -2.45
C LEU A 89 -6.72 3.58 -2.65
N GLU A 90 -5.78 4.23 -1.98
CA GLU A 90 -5.50 5.64 -2.11
C GLU A 90 -4.00 5.85 -2.28
N TRP A 91 -3.59 7.11 -2.48
CA TRP A 91 -2.20 7.49 -2.49
C TRP A 91 -2.01 8.78 -1.71
N LEU A 92 -0.80 8.98 -1.19
CA LEU A 92 -0.44 10.19 -0.46
C LEU A 92 -0.04 11.28 -1.46
N GLY A 93 -0.98 12.18 -1.75
CA GLY A 93 -0.76 13.38 -2.55
C GLY A 93 -0.27 14.57 -1.72
N ARG A 94 -0.05 15.71 -2.38
CA ARG A 94 0.39 16.94 -1.71
C ARG A 94 -0.61 17.46 -0.69
N ASP A 95 -1.90 17.34 -0.99
CA ASP A 95 -3.00 17.85 -0.17
C ASP A 95 -3.58 16.77 0.77
N GLY A 96 -2.89 15.64 0.91
CA GLY A 96 -3.31 14.52 1.74
C GLY A 96 -3.70 13.28 0.92
N TYR A 97 -4.61 12.50 1.46
CA TYR A 97 -4.99 11.21 0.88
C TYR A 97 -5.96 11.39 -0.29
N LEU A 98 -5.60 10.82 -1.44
CA LEU A 98 -6.35 10.94 -2.69
C LEU A 98 -6.65 9.56 -3.24
N LYS A 99 -7.80 9.42 -3.92
CA LYS A 99 -8.12 8.21 -4.67
C LYS A 99 -7.11 7.99 -5.78
N VAL A 100 -6.74 6.72 -6.03
CA VAL A 100 -5.94 6.37 -7.20
C VAL A 100 -6.71 6.77 -8.47
N PRO A 101 -6.05 7.42 -9.45
CA PRO A 101 -6.69 7.85 -10.70
C PRO A 101 -7.43 6.71 -11.40
N LYS A 102 -8.63 7.01 -11.94
CA LYS A 102 -9.47 6.02 -12.63
C LYS A 102 -8.75 5.25 -13.75
N PRO A 103 -7.94 5.88 -14.63
CA PRO A 103 -7.23 5.14 -15.67
C PRO A 103 -6.30 4.07 -15.10
N VAL A 104 -5.52 4.42 -14.07
CA VAL A 104 -4.61 3.48 -13.38
C VAL A 104 -5.41 2.36 -12.70
N MET A 105 -6.48 2.69 -11.98
CA MET A 105 -7.31 1.66 -11.33
C MET A 105 -7.98 0.71 -12.33
N ASN A 106 -8.38 1.19 -13.50
CA ASN A 106 -8.95 0.33 -14.55
C ASN A 106 -7.90 -0.68 -15.05
N ALA A 107 -6.67 -0.21 -15.32
CA ALA A 107 -5.57 -1.09 -15.74
C ALA A 107 -5.21 -2.13 -14.65
N VAL A 108 -5.22 -1.73 -13.37
CA VAL A 108 -4.98 -2.66 -12.25
C VAL A 108 -6.08 -3.72 -12.17
N ARG A 109 -7.35 -3.35 -12.33
CA ARG A 109 -8.48 -4.29 -12.28
C ARG A 109 -8.43 -5.29 -13.44
N GLU A 110 -8.15 -4.83 -14.66
CA GLU A 110 -7.99 -5.72 -15.82
C GLU A 110 -6.87 -6.75 -15.59
N ARG A 111 -5.73 -6.32 -15.04
CA ARG A 111 -4.63 -7.24 -14.69
C ARG A 111 -5.02 -8.22 -13.59
N LEU A 112 -5.77 -7.76 -12.59
CA LEU A 112 -6.26 -8.62 -11.51
C LEU A 112 -7.21 -9.70 -12.06
N ASP A 113 -8.16 -9.33 -12.92
CA ASP A 113 -9.10 -10.28 -13.53
C ASP A 113 -8.35 -11.35 -14.33
N ILE A 114 -7.34 -10.97 -15.13
CA ILE A 114 -6.48 -11.91 -15.87
C ILE A 114 -5.70 -12.83 -14.92
N HIS A 115 -5.16 -12.29 -13.84
CA HIS A 115 -4.38 -13.07 -12.87
C HIS A 115 -5.26 -14.09 -12.13
N LEU A 116 -6.45 -13.69 -11.70
CA LEU A 116 -7.41 -14.57 -11.03
C LEU A 116 -7.92 -15.66 -11.97
N ALA A 117 -8.19 -15.34 -13.25
CA ALA A 117 -8.60 -16.32 -14.25
C ALA A 117 -7.54 -17.40 -14.54
N ARG A 118 -6.25 -17.12 -14.30
CA ARG A 118 -5.15 -18.09 -14.46
C ARG A 118 -4.87 -18.91 -13.20
N SER A 119 -5.38 -18.47 -12.06
CA SER A 119 -5.09 -19.05 -10.75
C SER A 119 -6.22 -19.94 -10.21
N GLY A 120 -7.37 -19.97 -10.90
CA GLY A 120 -8.49 -20.87 -10.65
C GLY A 120 -8.48 -22.06 -11.60
#